data_AF-A0A6D0Y3U3-F1
#
_entry.id   AF-A0A6D0Y3U3-F1
#
_cell.length_a   1.000
_cell.length_b   1.000
_cell.length_c   1.000
_cell.angle_alpha   90.00
_cell.angle_beta   90.00
_cell.angle_gamma   90.00
#
_symmetry.space_group_name_H-M   'P 1'
#
loop_
_entity.id
_entity.type
_entity.pdbx_description
1 polymer ?
#
loop_
_entity_poly.entity_id
_entity_poly.type
_entity_poly.pdbx_seq_one_letter_code
_entity_poly.pdbx_strand_id
1 'polypeptide(L)'
;MPANAGILLVPCCRGGSAFTTGADGTYSDASGASENSTRWGVDKPLYKDLIGRTKAALKKNPKNVLFAVVWMQGEFDFGGTPVNHAAQFGALVDKFRADLADMAGQCVGG
;
A
#
# COMPACT_ATOMS: atom_id res chain seq x y z
N MET A 1 -15.20 -13.81 11.94
CA MET A 1 -13.96 -13.64 12.73
C MET A 1 -14.17 -14.29 14.08
N PRO A 2 -13.20 -15.06 14.63
CA PRO A 2 -13.31 -15.68 15.96
C PRO A 2 -13.50 -14.65 17.09
N ALA A 3 -14.11 -15.05 18.20
CA ALA A 3 -14.37 -14.17 19.35
C ALA A 3 -13.09 -13.64 20.04
N ASN A 4 -11.96 -14.33 19.86
CA ASN A 4 -10.66 -13.94 20.41
C ASN A 4 -9.78 -13.19 19.40
N ALA A 5 -10.33 -12.74 18.28
CA ALA A 5 -9.63 -11.95 17.27
C ALA A 5 -10.16 -10.51 17.24
N GLY A 6 -9.25 -9.55 17.06
CA GLY A 6 -9.57 -8.15 16.84
C GLY A 6 -9.18 -7.68 15.44
N ILE A 7 -9.52 -6.44 15.11
CA ILE A 7 -9.15 -5.80 13.83
C ILE A 7 -8.03 -4.80 14.08
N LEU A 8 -6.96 -4.91 13.29
CA LEU A 8 -5.90 -3.92 13.21
C LEU A 8 -6.02 -3.19 11.86
N LEU A 9 -6.18 -1.87 11.90
CA LEU A 9 -6.09 -1.03 10.71
C LEU A 9 -4.64 -0.61 10.47
N VAL A 10 -4.20 -0.66 9.22
CA VAL A 10 -2.87 -0.20 8.78
C VAL A 10 -3.07 1.00 7.85
N PRO A 11 -3.11 2.24 8.38
CA PRO A 11 -3.47 3.41 7.58
C PRO A 11 -2.28 3.92 6.76
N CYS A 12 -2.38 3.86 5.42
CA CYS A 12 -1.32 4.28 4.50
C CYS A 12 -1.81 5.31 3.46
N CYS A 13 -2.87 6.06 3.78
CA CYS A 13 -3.51 6.99 2.86
C CYS A 13 -2.74 8.31 2.77
N ARG A 14 -2.84 8.97 1.60
CA ARG A 14 -2.34 10.32 1.39
C ARG A 14 -3.30 11.16 0.55
N GLY A 15 -3.72 12.31 1.07
CA GLY A 15 -4.51 13.28 0.30
C GLY A 15 -3.72 13.88 -0.86
N GLY A 16 -4.39 14.11 -1.99
CA GLY A 16 -3.77 14.68 -3.20
C GLY A 16 -2.76 13.75 -3.88
N SER A 17 -2.79 12.45 -3.59
CA SER A 17 -1.87 11.49 -4.20
C SER A 17 -2.39 10.91 -5.51
N ALA A 18 -1.47 10.64 -6.43
CA ALA A 18 -1.76 10.17 -7.77
C ALA A 18 -0.66 9.26 -8.30
N PHE A 19 -0.95 8.50 -9.36
CA PHE A 19 0.07 7.78 -10.13
C PHE A 19 0.75 8.70 -11.16
N THR A 20 0.00 9.60 -11.76
CA THR A 20 0.41 10.41 -12.93
C THR A 20 0.86 11.82 -12.60
N THR A 21 0.59 12.32 -11.38
CA THR A 21 1.14 13.57 -10.85
C THR A 21 1.63 13.45 -9.39
N GLY A 22 2.23 14.52 -8.86
CA GLY A 22 2.73 14.58 -7.48
C GLY A 22 4.25 14.36 -7.34
N ALA A 23 4.78 14.68 -6.16
CA ALA A 23 6.19 14.51 -5.83
C ALA A 23 6.44 13.09 -5.29
N ASP A 24 7.58 12.51 -5.64
CA ASP A 24 7.99 11.22 -5.07
C ASP A 24 8.19 11.33 -3.55
N GLY A 25 8.84 12.40 -3.10
CA GLY A 25 9.29 12.55 -1.72
C GLY A 25 10.41 11.54 -1.39
N THR A 26 10.49 11.14 -0.12
CA THR A 26 11.51 10.19 0.37
C THR A 26 10.87 9.13 1.25
N TYR A 27 11.58 8.04 1.48
CA TYR A 27 11.19 6.97 2.39
C TYR A 27 12.33 6.68 3.36
N SER A 28 12.00 6.43 4.63
CA SER A 28 12.93 5.87 5.61
C SER A 28 12.28 4.72 6.37
N ASP A 29 13.06 3.72 6.77
CA ASP A 29 12.53 2.61 7.58
C ASP A 29 12.09 3.04 8.99
N ALA A 30 12.60 4.18 9.48
CA ALA A 30 12.28 4.70 10.80
C ALA A 30 10.96 5.48 10.83
N SER A 31 10.65 6.21 9.76
CA SER A 31 9.54 7.17 9.74
C SER A 31 8.54 6.95 8.60
N GLY A 32 8.79 6.01 7.69
CA GLY A 32 7.95 5.78 6.52
C GLY A 32 8.13 6.82 5.42
N ALA A 33 7.11 7.00 4.59
CA ALA A 33 7.08 8.01 3.52
C ALA A 33 7.05 9.44 4.10
N SER A 34 7.72 10.37 3.43
CA SER A 34 7.81 11.78 3.86
C SER A 34 6.50 12.56 3.64
N GLU A 35 6.38 13.69 4.35
CA GLU A 35 5.21 14.58 4.27
C GLU A 35 5.03 15.27 2.91
N ASN A 36 5.96 15.15 1.96
CA ASN A 36 5.78 15.60 0.58
C ASN A 36 5.60 14.45 -0.44
N SER A 37 5.61 13.17 -0.02
CA SER A 37 5.31 12.05 -0.91
C SER A 37 3.83 12.04 -1.33
N THR A 38 3.58 12.33 -2.60
CA THR A 38 2.24 12.33 -3.21
C THR A 38 2.17 11.49 -4.50
N ARG A 39 3.25 10.77 -4.84
CA ARG A 39 3.31 9.86 -5.98
C ARG A 39 3.14 8.40 -5.57
N TRP A 40 2.11 7.73 -6.09
CA TRP A 40 1.98 6.28 -6.08
C TRP A 40 2.73 5.65 -7.26
N GLY A 41 3.14 4.40 -7.08
CA GLY A 41 3.83 3.62 -8.10
C GLY A 41 4.80 2.62 -7.47
N VAL A 42 5.21 1.63 -8.25
CA VAL A 42 6.20 0.64 -7.82
C VAL A 42 7.49 1.37 -7.37
N ASP A 43 8.04 0.93 -6.25
CA ASP A 43 9.24 1.46 -5.59
C ASP A 43 9.18 2.94 -5.13
N LYS A 44 8.04 3.62 -5.32
CA LYS A 44 7.82 4.97 -4.79
C LYS A 44 7.66 4.96 -3.27
N PRO A 45 7.97 6.06 -2.58
CA PRO A 45 7.86 6.12 -1.12
C PRO A 45 6.51 5.70 -0.55
N LEU A 46 5.38 6.10 -1.17
CA LEU A 46 4.05 5.66 -0.71
C LEU A 46 3.85 4.14 -0.85
N TYR A 47 4.38 3.53 -1.91
CA TYR A 47 4.34 2.07 -2.05
C TYR A 47 5.20 1.38 -0.98
N LYS A 48 6.41 1.89 -0.73
CA LYS A 48 7.30 1.38 0.33
C LYS A 48 6.65 1.48 1.72
N ASP A 49 5.93 2.56 1.99
CA ASP A 49 5.15 2.72 3.24
C ASP A 49 4.03 1.67 3.34
N LEU A 50 3.27 1.49 2.26
CA LEU A 50 2.19 0.50 2.18
C LEU A 50 2.70 -0.92 2.47
N ILE A 51 3.73 -1.39 1.75
CA ILE A 51 4.25 -2.75 1.93
C ILE A 51 4.97 -2.89 3.28
N GLY A 52 5.79 -1.91 3.67
CA GLY A 52 6.55 -1.93 4.92
C GLY A 52 5.64 -2.02 6.15
N ARG A 53 4.58 -1.21 6.21
CA ARG A 53 3.64 -1.20 7.32
C ARG A 53 2.75 -2.44 7.34
N THR A 54 2.34 -2.94 6.18
CA THR A 54 1.61 -4.21 6.08
C THR A 54 2.46 -5.35 6.63
N LYS A 55 3.71 -5.46 6.17
CA LYS A 55 4.66 -6.47 6.67
C LYS A 55 4.91 -6.33 8.17
N ALA A 56 5.07 -5.11 8.68
CA ALA A 56 5.25 -4.88 10.11
C ALA A 56 4.03 -5.34 10.93
N ALA A 57 2.81 -5.07 10.45
CA ALA A 57 1.58 -5.52 11.09
C ALA A 57 1.45 -7.06 11.10
N LEU A 58 1.81 -7.73 10.01
CA LEU A 58 1.79 -9.19 9.93
C LEU A 58 2.87 -9.82 10.82
N LYS A 59 4.10 -9.28 10.81
CA LYS A 59 5.22 -9.76 11.65
C LYS A 59 4.97 -9.62 13.15
N LYS A 60 4.13 -8.68 13.59
CA LYS A 60 3.82 -8.48 15.02
C LYS A 60 3.21 -9.71 15.68
N ASN A 61 2.50 -10.55 14.93
CA ASN A 61 1.94 -11.79 15.44
C ASN A 61 1.73 -12.78 14.27
N PRO A 62 2.29 -14.00 14.31
CA PRO A 62 2.13 -14.98 13.23
C PRO A 62 0.67 -15.42 12.99
N LYS A 63 -0.25 -15.15 13.93
CA LYS A 63 -1.69 -15.38 13.77
C LYS A 63 -2.44 -14.23 13.09
N ASN A 64 -1.78 -13.10 12.85
CA ASN A 64 -2.39 -12.00 12.09
C ASN A 64 -2.63 -12.46 10.66
N VAL A 65 -3.76 -12.05 10.09
CA VAL A 65 -4.12 -12.35 8.71
C VAL A 65 -4.44 -11.04 8.00
N LEU A 66 -3.89 -10.85 6.80
CA LEU A 66 -4.29 -9.76 5.93
C LEU A 66 -5.69 -10.06 5.38
N PHE A 67 -6.68 -9.28 5.81
CA PHE A 67 -8.07 -9.50 5.41
C PHE A 67 -8.39 -8.86 4.05
N ALA A 68 -8.03 -7.59 3.87
CA ALA A 68 -8.22 -6.86 2.62
C ALA A 68 -7.32 -5.61 2.59
N VAL A 69 -7.09 -5.10 1.38
CA VAL A 69 -6.63 -3.72 1.16
C VAL A 69 -7.83 -2.91 0.71
N VAL A 70 -8.22 -1.90 1.48
CA VAL A 70 -9.27 -0.96 1.09
C VAL A 70 -8.60 0.19 0.33
N TRP A 71 -8.81 0.22 -0.98
CA TRP A 71 -8.20 1.21 -1.88
C TRP A 71 -9.25 2.19 -2.40
N MET A 72 -9.05 3.48 -2.11
CA MET A 72 -9.85 4.59 -2.63
C MET A 72 -8.88 5.68 -3.08
N GLN A 73 -8.65 5.76 -4.39
CA GLN A 73 -7.76 6.72 -5.01
C GLN A 73 -8.08 6.79 -6.51
N GLY A 74 -7.95 7.98 -7.09
CA GLY A 74 -8.00 8.20 -8.54
C GLY A 74 -8.36 9.63 -8.92
N GLU A 75 -8.86 10.41 -7.95
CA GLU A 75 -9.37 11.77 -8.12
C GLU A 75 -8.35 12.70 -8.80
N PHE A 76 -7.06 12.59 -8.44
CA PHE A 76 -5.99 13.42 -8.97
C PHE A 76 -5.33 12.86 -10.24
N ASP A 77 -5.64 11.61 -10.63
CA ASP A 77 -5.19 11.05 -11.92
C ASP A 77 -6.10 11.49 -13.08
N PHE A 78 -7.35 11.87 -12.80
CA PHE A 78 -8.27 12.42 -13.81
C PHE A 78 -7.77 13.73 -14.43
N GLY A 79 -7.13 14.59 -13.63
CA GLY A 79 -6.52 15.83 -14.11
C GLY A 79 -5.16 15.66 -14.80
N GLY A 80 -4.61 14.45 -14.81
CA GLY A 80 -3.31 14.11 -15.40
C GLY A 80 -3.45 13.38 -16.74
N THR A 81 -2.90 12.17 -16.83
CA THR A 81 -3.02 11.28 -18.00
C THR A 81 -3.82 10.03 -17.60
N PRO A 82 -5.17 10.08 -17.61
CA PRO A 82 -6.02 9.02 -17.05
C PRO A 82 -5.78 7.64 -17.67
N VAL A 83 -5.33 7.64 -18.93
CA VAL A 83 -5.05 6.44 -19.73
C VAL A 83 -4.05 5.50 -19.04
N ASN A 84 -3.13 6.03 -18.23
CA ASN A 84 -2.09 5.21 -17.58
C ASN A 84 -2.47 4.73 -16.18
N HIS A 85 -3.54 5.26 -15.56
CA HIS A 85 -3.90 4.95 -14.18
C HIS A 85 -4.12 3.44 -13.98
N ALA A 86 -4.93 2.82 -14.83
CA ALA A 86 -5.26 1.40 -14.71
C ALA A 86 -4.01 0.50 -14.82
N ALA A 87 -3.09 0.81 -15.75
CA ALA A 87 -1.86 0.05 -15.92
C ALA A 87 -0.92 0.20 -14.71
N GLN A 88 -0.78 1.42 -14.19
CA GLN A 88 0.08 1.70 -13.03
C GLN A 88 -0.49 1.11 -11.74
N PHE A 89 -1.81 1.14 -11.55
CA PHE A 89 -2.50 0.46 -10.46
C PHE A 89 -2.30 -1.06 -10.53
N GLY A 90 -2.48 -1.66 -11.71
CA GLY A 90 -2.23 -3.09 -11.93
C GLY A 90 -0.80 -3.49 -11.54
N ALA A 91 0.20 -2.75 -12.01
CA ALA A 91 1.60 -2.99 -11.66
C ALA A 91 1.87 -2.86 -10.15
N LEU A 92 1.23 -1.90 -9.47
CA LEU A 92 1.33 -1.74 -8.02
C LEU A 92 0.73 -2.94 -7.27
N VAL A 93 -0.43 -3.43 -7.70
CA VAL A 93 -1.09 -4.60 -7.09
C VAL A 93 -0.25 -5.86 -7.29
N ASP A 94 0.26 -6.09 -8.50
CA ASP A 94 1.11 -7.25 -8.79
C ASP A 94 2.38 -7.24 -7.94
N LYS A 95 3.04 -6.08 -7.84
CA LYS A 95 4.22 -5.93 -6.98
C LYS A 95 3.88 -6.13 -5.50
N PHE A 96 2.77 -5.57 -5.01
CA PHE A 96 2.33 -5.75 -3.62
C PHE A 96 2.12 -7.23 -3.27
N ARG A 97 1.45 -7.99 -4.15
CA ARG A 97 1.24 -9.43 -3.97
C ARG A 97 2.56 -10.21 -4.00
N ALA A 98 3.43 -9.91 -4.98
CA ALA A 98 4.74 -10.55 -5.08
C ALA A 98 5.59 -10.30 -3.83
N ASP A 99 5.58 -9.08 -3.30
CA ASP A 99 6.36 -8.72 -2.12
C ASP A 99 5.81 -9.33 -0.83
N LEU A 100 4.56 -9.79 -0.78
CA LEU A 100 3.98 -10.49 0.36
C LEU A 100 4.17 -12.02 0.31
N ALA A 101 4.87 -12.55 -0.71
CA ALA A 101 5.03 -14.00 -0.88
C ALA A 101 5.71 -14.69 0.32
N ASP A 102 6.61 -14.01 1.02
CA ASP A 102 7.25 -14.49 2.26
C ASP A 102 6.28 -14.61 3.46
N MET A 103 5.08 -14.06 3.32
CA MET A 103 4.01 -14.07 4.34
C MET A 103 2.73 -14.74 3.82
N ALA A 104 2.83 -15.62 2.82
CA ALA A 104 1.68 -16.27 2.20
C ALA A 104 0.74 -16.97 3.20
N GLY A 105 1.28 -17.59 4.26
CA GLY A 105 0.49 -18.22 5.33
C GLY A 105 -0.39 -17.26 6.13
N GLN A 106 -0.12 -15.95 6.06
CA GLN A 106 -0.92 -14.89 6.67
C GLN A 106 -1.76 -14.13 5.62
N CYS A 107 -1.65 -14.48 4.33
CA CYS A 107 -2.38 -13.87 3.22
C CYS A 107 -3.36 -14.88 2.63
N VAL A 108 -4.23 -15.44 3.47
CA VAL A 108 -5.13 -16.58 3.14
C VAL A 108 -6.40 -16.18 2.36
N GLY A 109 -6.37 -15.05 1.64
CA GLY A 109 -7.51 -14.44 0.97
C GLY A 109 -7.22 -13.92 -0.44
N GLY A 110 -6.48 -14.71 -1.24
CA GLY A 110 -6.22 -14.46 -2.66
C GLY A 110 -6.60 -15.66 -3.50
#